data_AF-A0AAU9J585-F1
#
_entry.id   AF-A0AAU9J585-F1
#
_cell.length_a   1.000
_cell.length_b   1.000
_cell.length_c   1.000
_cell.angle_alpha   90.00
_cell.angle_beta   90.00
_cell.angle_gamma   90.00
#
_symmetry.space_group_name_H-M   'P 1'
#
loop_
_entity.id
_entity.type
_entity.pdbx_description
1 polymer ?
#
loop_
_entity_poly.entity_id
_entity_poly.type
_entity_poly.pdbx_seq_one_letter_code
_entity_poly.pdbx_strand_id
1 'polypeptide(L)'
;MDFELISSRTAFALSISWFLMRVGVIIITPLMLQYSCDDNVMLFLQIVFYSTIISVFFQIIYFAFKFTIRHSKLTARCTNRATLVQILYIACDYLVYGLFRLIIFILGAVWLLQSDDCDSEVSIYTSVVILGYFGTCWVLCWAGCLSAFVAWWDAQTL
;
A
#
# COMPACT_ATOMS: atom_id res chain seq x y z
N MET A 1 25.81 -15.40 -1.32
CA MET A 1 24.94 -15.49 -0.14
C MET A 1 23.53 -15.45 -0.67
N ASP A 2 22.90 -16.62 -0.75
CA ASP A 2 21.52 -16.75 -1.19
C ASP A 2 20.66 -15.99 -0.18
N PHE A 3 20.15 -14.83 -0.58
CA PHE A 3 18.98 -14.27 0.08
C PHE A 3 17.90 -15.34 -0.11
N GLU A 4 17.62 -16.14 0.92
CA GLU A 4 16.41 -16.94 1.01
C GLU A 4 15.23 -15.94 1.00
N LEU A 5 14.91 -15.53 -0.24
CA LEU A 5 13.79 -14.69 -0.61
C LEU A 5 12.57 -15.33 0.04
N ILE A 6 12.01 -14.62 1.02
CA ILE A 6 10.72 -14.85 1.67
C ILE A 6 9.90 -15.88 0.89
N SER A 7 9.72 -17.07 1.48
CA SER A 7 9.02 -18.19 0.83
C SER A 7 7.72 -17.71 0.18
N SER A 8 7.35 -18.30 -0.95
CA SER A 8 6.15 -17.89 -1.72
C SER A 8 4.87 -17.84 -0.87
N ARG A 9 4.80 -18.64 0.21
CA ARG A 9 3.71 -18.65 1.19
C ARG A 9 3.73 -17.42 2.10
N THR A 10 4.90 -17.03 2.58
CA THR A 10 5.08 -15.81 3.40
C THR A 10 4.81 -14.53 2.61
N ALA A 11 5.23 -14.46 1.34
CA ALA A 11 4.93 -13.33 0.47
C ALA A 11 3.41 -13.21 0.19
N PHE A 12 2.73 -14.34 0.02
CA PHE A 12 1.28 -14.37 -0.15
C PHE A 12 0.53 -13.95 1.13
N ALA A 13 0.94 -14.47 2.29
CA ALA A 13 0.37 -14.10 3.58
C ALA A 13 0.51 -12.59 3.85
N LEU A 14 1.71 -12.03 3.63
CA LEU A 14 1.94 -10.59 3.74
C LEU A 14 1.02 -9.78 2.81
N SER A 15 0.87 -10.21 1.56
CA SER A 15 0.00 -9.53 0.59
C SER A 15 -1.47 -9.54 1.01
N ILE A 16 -1.96 -10.65 1.59
CA ILE A 16 -3.31 -10.75 2.15
C ILE A 16 -3.46 -9.88 3.40
N SER A 17 -2.52 -9.94 4.34
CA SER A 17 -2.57 -9.12 5.56
C SER A 17 -2.64 -7.63 5.23
N TRP A 18 -1.85 -7.17 4.26
CA TRP A 18 -1.91 -5.79 3.76
C TRP A 18 -3.23 -5.45 3.07
N PHE A 19 -3.79 -6.39 2.30
CA PHE A 19 -5.11 -6.20 1.69
C PHE A 19 -6.20 -6.04 2.75
N LEU A 20 -6.20 -6.89 3.78
CA LEU A 20 -7.16 -6.81 4.90
C LEU A 20 -7.03 -5.50 5.67
N MET A 21 -5.80 -5.02 5.89
CA MET A 21 -5.55 -3.74 6.54
C MET A 21 -6.14 -2.57 5.74
N ARG A 22 -5.97 -2.57 4.41
CA ARG A 22 -6.56 -1.57 3.51
C ARG A 22 -8.08 -1.61 3.55
N VAL A 23 -8.68 -2.80 3.54
CA VAL A 23 -10.13 -2.97 3.68
C VAL A 23 -10.61 -2.43 5.03
N GLY A 24 -9.87 -2.67 6.11
CA GLY A 24 -10.14 -2.10 7.42
C GLY A 24 -10.19 -0.57 7.40
N VAL A 25 -9.19 0.09 6.80
CA VAL A 25 -9.17 1.55 6.63
C VAL A 25 -10.38 2.03 5.81
N ILE A 26 -10.77 1.33 4.75
CA ILE A 26 -11.95 1.68 3.93
C ILE A 26 -13.25 1.58 4.73
N ILE A 27 -13.38 0.60 5.63
CA ILE A 27 -14.60 0.41 6.43
C ILE A 27 -14.65 1.41 7.59
N ILE A 28 -13.53 1.67 8.26
CA ILE A 28 -13.51 2.48 9.49
C ILE A 28 -13.48 3.98 9.18
N THR A 29 -12.79 4.42 8.13
CA THR A 29 -12.65 5.86 7.82
C THR A 29 -14.01 6.58 7.66
N PRO A 30 -15.01 6.02 6.95
CA PRO A 30 -16.34 6.63 6.85
C PRO A 30 -17.09 6.76 8.18
N LEU A 31 -16.82 5.88 9.15
CA LEU A 31 -17.40 5.98 10.50
C LEU A 31 -16.79 7.16 11.26
N MET A 32 -15.47 7.33 11.12
CA MET A 32 -14.73 8.42 11.77
C MET A 32 -15.06 9.79 11.18
N LEU A 33 -15.45 9.84 9.90
CA LEU A 33 -15.94 11.06 9.24
C LEU A 33 -17.31 11.55 9.75
N GLN A 34 -18.01 10.77 10.59
CA GLN A 34 -19.31 11.19 11.18
C GLN A 34 -19.14 12.00 12.48
N TYR A 35 -17.92 12.05 13.03
CA TYR A 35 -17.62 12.71 14.30
C TYR A 35 -17.22 14.18 14.11
N SER A 36 -17.23 14.95 15.20
CA SER A 36 -16.83 16.35 15.17
C SER A 36 -15.31 16.47 15.29
N CYS A 37 -14.70 17.15 14.34
CA CYS A 37 -13.25 17.36 14.29
C CYS A 37 -12.97 18.48 13.30
N ASP A 38 -11.75 19.02 13.34
CA ASP A 38 -11.30 20.06 12.42
C ASP A 38 -11.50 19.66 10.95
N ASP A 39 -11.94 20.63 10.13
CA ASP A 39 -12.26 20.43 8.70
C ASP A 39 -11.07 19.85 7.93
N ASN A 40 -9.85 20.19 8.36
CA ASN A 40 -8.65 19.70 7.72
C ASN A 40 -8.33 18.24 8.07
N VAL A 41 -8.63 17.80 9.30
CA VAL A 41 -8.50 16.37 9.68
C VAL A 41 -9.54 15.55 8.94
N MET A 42 -10.76 16.09 8.79
CA MET A 42 -11.80 15.48 7.96
C MET A 42 -11.36 15.36 6.49
N LEU A 43 -10.75 16.41 5.94
CA LEU A 43 -10.19 16.38 4.59
C LEU A 43 -9.02 15.39 4.46
N PHE A 44 -8.15 15.33 5.47
CA PHE A 44 -7.07 14.33 5.54
C PHE A 44 -7.64 12.90 5.51
N LEU A 45 -8.63 12.60 6.35
CA LEU A 45 -9.29 11.29 6.38
C LEU A 45 -9.97 10.95 5.04
N GLN A 46 -10.57 11.94 4.36
CA GLN A 46 -11.09 11.73 3.00
C GLN A 46 -9.98 11.38 2.01
N ILE A 47 -8.84 12.07 2.05
CA ILE A 47 -7.67 11.74 1.20
C ILE A 47 -7.19 10.32 1.50
N VAL A 48 -7.09 9.93 2.77
CA VAL A 48 -6.73 8.57 3.20
C VAL A 48 -7.73 7.54 2.64
N PHE A 49 -9.02 7.83 2.73
CA PHE A 49 -10.07 6.94 2.25
C PHE A 49 -9.98 6.70 0.73
N TYR A 50 -10.02 7.77 -0.06
CA TYR A 50 -9.97 7.66 -1.53
C TYR A 50 -8.66 7.05 -2.01
N SER A 51 -7.55 7.40 -1.37
CA SER A 51 -6.26 6.83 -1.72
C SER A 51 -6.19 5.32 -1.42
N THR A 52 -6.77 4.90 -0.31
CA THR A 52 -6.80 3.47 0.03
C THR A 52 -7.67 2.68 -0.94
N ILE A 53 -8.81 3.23 -1.38
CA ILE A 53 -9.67 2.61 -2.42
C ILE A 53 -8.90 2.39 -3.72
N ILE A 54 -8.23 3.43 -4.23
CA ILE A 54 -7.49 3.36 -5.49
C ILE A 54 -6.39 2.28 -5.39
N SER A 55 -5.69 2.20 -4.27
CA SER A 55 -4.63 1.19 -4.10
C SER A 55 -5.18 -0.24 -3.97
N VAL A 56 -6.33 -0.43 -3.34
CA VAL A 56 -7.02 -1.73 -3.33
C VAL A 56 -7.40 -2.15 -4.75
N PHE A 57 -7.90 -1.22 -5.56
CA PHE A 57 -8.22 -1.49 -6.96
C PHE A 57 -7.00 -1.93 -7.78
N PHE A 58 -5.86 -1.22 -7.64
CA PHE A 58 -4.60 -1.64 -8.28
C PHE A 58 -4.14 -3.03 -7.84
N GLN A 59 -4.28 -3.35 -6.55
CA GLN A 59 -3.91 -4.66 -6.01
C GLN A 59 -4.82 -5.79 -6.53
N ILE A 60 -6.12 -5.53 -6.70
CA ILE A 60 -7.07 -6.48 -7.31
C ILE A 60 -6.70 -6.75 -8.77
N ILE A 61 -6.40 -5.70 -9.56
CA ILE A 61 -5.95 -5.86 -10.95
C ILE A 61 -4.70 -6.73 -11.01
N TYR A 62 -3.74 -6.48 -10.12
CA TYR A 62 -2.51 -7.27 -10.02
C TYR A 62 -2.79 -8.74 -9.73
N PHE A 63 -3.67 -9.05 -8.76
CA PHE A 63 -4.05 -10.43 -8.46
C PHE A 63 -4.76 -11.12 -9.62
N ALA A 64 -5.72 -10.45 -10.26
CA ALA A 64 -6.43 -10.98 -11.43
C ALA A 64 -5.47 -11.29 -12.57
N PHE A 65 -4.50 -10.40 -12.81
CA PHE A 65 -3.47 -10.60 -13.83
C PHE A 65 -2.55 -11.79 -13.49
N LYS A 66 -2.08 -11.89 -12.25
CA LYS A 66 -1.25 -13.00 -11.78
C LYS A 66 -1.98 -14.35 -11.87
N PHE A 67 -3.26 -14.38 -11.53
CA PHE A 67 -4.11 -15.56 -11.66
C PHE A 67 -4.26 -15.98 -13.12
N THR A 68 -4.53 -15.02 -14.01
CA THR A 68 -4.69 -15.26 -15.46
C THR A 68 -3.41 -15.82 -16.08
N ILE A 69 -2.23 -15.29 -15.72
CA ILE A 69 -0.94 -15.82 -16.22
C ILE A 69 -0.70 -17.24 -15.73
N ARG A 70 -0.97 -17.53 -14.45
CA ARG A 70 -0.71 -18.86 -13.87
C ARG A 70 -1.52 -19.96 -14.53
N HIS A 71 -2.72 -19.64 -15.02
CA HIS A 71 -3.61 -20.58 -15.70
C HIS A 71 -3.40 -20.63 -17.23
N SER A 72 -2.70 -19.66 -17.82
CA SER A 72 -2.37 -19.64 -19.24
C SER A 72 -1.05 -20.38 -19.48
N LYS A 73 -1.02 -21.34 -20.42
CA LYS A 73 0.25 -21.97 -20.85
C LYS A 73 1.14 -20.89 -21.47
N LEU A 74 2.19 -20.49 -20.74
CA LEU A 74 3.11 -19.41 -21.10
C LEU A 74 3.79 -19.68 -22.45
N THR A 75 3.34 -18.96 -23.48
CA THR A 75 4.09 -18.74 -24.72
C THR A 75 5.03 -17.55 -24.52
N ALA A 76 6.17 -17.50 -25.22
CA ALA A 76 7.18 -16.44 -25.08
C ALA A 76 6.62 -15.00 -25.18
N ARG A 77 5.53 -14.80 -25.94
CA ARG A 77 4.82 -13.52 -26.06
C ARG A 77 4.05 -13.13 -24.79
N CYS A 78 3.58 -14.09 -24.01
CA CYS A 78 2.96 -13.87 -22.71
C CYS A 78 3.99 -13.52 -21.63
N THR A 79 5.22 -14.05 -21.73
CA THR A 79 6.29 -13.77 -20.76
C THR A 79 6.69 -12.29 -20.80
N ASN A 80 6.93 -11.72 -21.99
CA ASN A 80 7.24 -10.28 -22.12
C ASN A 80 6.10 -9.36 -21.65
N ARG A 81 4.83 -9.75 -21.89
CA ARG A 81 3.66 -8.99 -21.39
C ARG A 81 3.53 -9.09 -19.87
N ALA A 82 3.85 -10.24 -19.28
CA ALA A 82 3.85 -10.44 -17.84
C ALA A 82 4.89 -9.56 -17.14
N THR A 83 6.12 -9.53 -17.66
CA THR A 83 7.20 -8.69 -17.11
C THR A 83 6.85 -7.20 -17.24
N LEU A 84 6.31 -6.76 -18.37
CA LEU A 84 5.95 -5.35 -18.57
C LEU A 84 4.84 -4.90 -17.62
N VAL A 85 3.81 -5.74 -17.39
CA VAL A 85 2.74 -5.43 -16.42
C VAL A 85 3.26 -5.48 -14.98
N GLN A 86 4.20 -6.37 -14.65
CA GLN A 86 4.86 -6.35 -13.35
C GLN A 86 5.67 -5.07 -13.13
N ILE A 87 6.45 -4.64 -14.13
CA ILE A 87 7.20 -3.38 -14.08
C ILE A 87 6.25 -2.19 -13.95
N LEU A 88 5.16 -2.17 -14.73
CA LEU A 88 4.16 -1.10 -14.68
C LEU A 88 3.47 -1.05 -13.31
N TYR A 89 3.09 -2.21 -12.76
CA TYR A 89 2.52 -2.30 -11.42
C TYR A 89 3.52 -1.80 -10.38
N ILE A 90 4.81 -2.12 -10.49
CA ILE A 90 5.83 -1.64 -9.56
C ILE A 90 6.02 -0.13 -9.69
N ALA A 91 6.13 0.39 -10.91
CA ALA A 91 6.25 1.83 -11.13
C ALA A 91 5.02 2.61 -10.60
N CYS A 92 3.81 2.10 -10.84
CA CYS A 92 2.58 2.78 -10.41
C CYS A 92 2.29 2.61 -8.91
N ASP A 93 2.31 1.38 -8.37
CA ASP A 93 1.93 1.10 -6.98
C ASP A 93 3.07 1.40 -6.00
N TYR A 94 4.33 1.08 -6.35
CA TYR A 94 5.44 1.30 -5.42
C TYR A 94 6.07 2.67 -5.54
N LEU A 95 6.37 3.14 -6.76
CA LEU A 95 7.04 4.44 -6.94
C LEU A 95 6.05 5.59 -6.74
N VAL A 96 5.00 5.66 -7.57
CA VAL A 96 4.04 6.77 -7.51
C VAL A 96 3.20 6.69 -6.23
N TYR A 97 2.56 5.55 -5.98
CA TYR A 97 1.70 5.40 -4.81
C TYR A 97 2.46 5.33 -3.48
N GLY A 98 3.65 4.73 -3.45
CA GLY A 98 4.47 4.68 -2.24
C GLY A 98 4.99 6.04 -1.82
N LEU A 99 5.44 6.88 -2.75
CA LEU A 99 5.81 8.27 -2.46
C LEU A 99 4.60 9.12 -2.06
N PHE A 100 3.45 8.92 -2.71
CA PHE A 100 2.22 9.60 -2.32
C PHE A 100 1.81 9.25 -0.88
N ARG A 101 1.94 7.99 -0.47
CA ARG A 101 1.71 7.56 0.91
C ARG A 101 2.69 8.16 1.92
N LEU A 102 3.94 8.41 1.52
CA LEU A 102 4.89 9.14 2.37
C LEU A 102 4.42 10.58 2.59
N ILE A 103 3.91 11.24 1.56
CA ILE A 103 3.34 12.59 1.69
C ILE A 103 2.15 12.55 2.67
N ILE A 104 1.25 11.57 2.52
CA ILE A 104 0.13 11.38 3.47
C ILE A 104 0.65 11.15 4.89
N PHE A 105 1.69 10.33 5.07
CA PHE A 105 2.30 10.09 6.38
C PHE A 105 2.84 11.38 7.00
N ILE A 106 3.62 12.17 6.25
CA ILE A 106 4.20 13.43 6.72
C ILE A 106 3.11 14.42 7.07
N LEU A 107 2.12 14.58 6.19
CA LEU A 107 0.97 15.45 6.45
C LEU A 107 0.27 15.00 7.73
N GLY A 108 -0.12 13.73 7.84
CA GLY A 108 -0.77 13.20 9.03
C GLY A 108 0.05 13.41 10.31
N ALA A 109 1.37 13.20 10.27
CA ALA A 109 2.25 13.40 11.42
C ALA A 109 2.30 14.88 11.85
N VAL A 110 2.33 15.82 10.89
CA VAL A 110 2.23 17.26 11.19
C VAL A 110 0.87 17.59 11.82
N TRP A 111 -0.21 17.02 11.28
CA TRP A 111 -1.57 17.19 11.81
C TRP A 111 -1.71 16.68 13.25
N LEU A 112 -1.19 15.49 13.55
CA LEU A 112 -1.18 14.93 14.91
C LEU A 112 -0.46 15.81 15.93
N LEU A 113 0.57 16.53 15.49
CA LEU A 113 1.34 17.43 16.36
C LEU A 113 0.65 18.79 16.56
N GLN A 114 -0.36 19.11 15.76
CA GLN A 114 -1.03 20.42 15.74
C GLN A 114 -2.52 20.36 16.13
N SER A 115 -3.13 19.17 16.17
CA SER A 115 -4.57 19.04 16.44
C SER A 115 -4.88 19.11 17.94
N ASP A 116 -5.40 20.25 18.40
CA ASP A 116 -5.89 20.42 19.78
C ASP A 116 -7.41 20.15 19.92
N ASP A 117 -8.18 20.16 18.83
CA ASP A 117 -9.67 20.12 18.85
C ASP A 117 -10.28 18.96 18.02
N CYS A 118 -10.19 17.71 18.52
CA CYS A 118 -10.95 16.59 17.95
C CYS A 118 -11.44 15.62 19.02
N ASP A 119 -12.56 14.95 18.72
CA ASP A 119 -13.05 13.83 19.52
C ASP A 119 -11.95 12.76 19.70
N SER A 120 -11.85 12.24 20.94
CA SER A 120 -10.79 11.29 21.32
C SER A 120 -10.72 10.06 20.42
N GLU A 121 -11.86 9.59 19.91
CA GLU A 121 -11.96 8.45 19.00
C GLU A 121 -11.32 8.74 17.63
N VAL A 122 -11.55 9.94 17.09
CA VAL A 122 -10.98 10.38 15.80
C VAL A 122 -9.47 10.57 15.93
N SER A 123 -9.01 11.13 17.05
CA SER A 123 -7.58 11.32 17.32
C SER A 123 -6.83 9.99 17.44
N ILE A 124 -7.39 9.02 18.18
CA ILE A 124 -6.83 7.67 18.29
C ILE A 124 -6.80 6.98 16.92
N TYR A 125 -7.90 7.03 16.17
CA TYR A 125 -7.96 6.43 14.84
C TYR A 125 -6.92 7.04 13.89
N THR A 126 -6.85 8.37 13.86
CA THR A 126 -5.91 9.12 13.03
C THR A 126 -4.47 8.74 13.39
N SER A 127 -4.15 8.63 14.69
CA SER A 127 -2.86 8.14 15.19
C SER A 127 -2.52 6.73 14.67
N VAL A 128 -3.48 5.80 14.76
CA VAL A 128 -3.31 4.41 14.30
C VAL A 128 -3.13 4.34 12.79
N VAL A 129 -3.86 5.15 12.03
CA VAL A 129 -3.73 5.23 10.57
C VAL A 129 -2.35 5.80 10.18
N ILE A 130 -1.90 6.86 10.85
CA ILE A 130 -0.65 7.51 10.48
C ILE A 130 0.55 6.67 10.91
N LEU A 131 0.66 6.34 12.19
CA LEU A 131 1.82 5.60 12.71
C LEU A 131 1.76 4.12 12.33
N GLY A 132 0.59 3.51 12.48
CA GLY A 132 0.38 2.10 12.20
C GLY A 132 0.31 1.83 10.70
N TYR A 133 -0.69 2.36 9.99
CA TYR A 133 -0.88 2.03 8.58
C TYR A 133 0.19 2.65 7.67
N PHE A 134 0.33 3.99 7.65
CA PHE A 134 1.27 4.62 6.73
C PHE A 134 2.73 4.49 7.18
N GLY A 135 3.03 4.67 8.46
CA GLY A 135 4.38 4.55 9.02
C GLY A 135 4.95 3.14 8.84
N THR A 136 4.23 2.11 9.30
CA THR A 136 4.67 0.71 9.13
C THR A 136 4.70 0.31 7.65
N CYS A 137 3.74 0.77 6.82
CA CYS A 137 3.76 0.49 5.38
C CYS A 137 5.00 1.08 4.72
N TRP A 138 5.40 2.30 5.08
CA TRP A 138 6.56 2.91 4.45
C TRP A 138 7.87 2.24 4.89
N VAL A 139 8.03 1.96 6.19
CA VAL A 139 9.23 1.30 6.72
C VAL A 139 9.35 -0.14 6.22
N LEU A 140 8.29 -0.95 6.29
CA LEU A 140 8.36 -2.37 5.94
C LEU A 140 8.20 -2.62 4.44
N CYS A 141 7.24 -1.96 3.77
CA CYS A 141 6.98 -2.24 2.37
C CYS A 141 7.88 -1.46 1.43
N TRP A 142 8.32 -0.24 1.77
CA TRP A 142 9.14 0.53 0.84
C TRP A 142 10.61 0.12 0.91
N ALA A 143 11.21 0.06 2.11
CA ALA A 143 12.59 -0.40 2.26
C ALA A 143 12.74 -1.90 1.89
N GLY A 144 11.75 -2.73 2.22
CA GLY A 144 11.76 -4.17 1.92
C GLY A 144 11.44 -4.51 0.47
N CYS A 145 10.49 -3.83 -0.19
CA CYS A 145 10.14 -4.16 -1.57
C CYS A 145 11.02 -3.47 -2.61
N LEU A 146 11.60 -2.29 -2.32
CA LEU A 146 12.60 -1.69 -3.21
C LEU A 146 13.87 -2.55 -3.24
N SER A 147 14.32 -3.03 -2.09
CA SER A 147 15.48 -3.93 -2.00
C SER A 147 15.24 -5.27 -2.69
N ALA A 148 14.05 -5.87 -2.51
CA ALA A 148 13.67 -7.09 -3.22
C ALA A 148 13.49 -6.88 -4.73
N PHE A 149 12.99 -5.72 -5.17
CA PHE A 149 12.86 -5.39 -6.59
C PHE A 149 14.22 -5.18 -7.24
N VAL A 150 15.12 -4.41 -6.61
CA VAL A 150 16.49 -4.20 -7.10
C VAL A 150 17.24 -5.54 -7.18
N ALA A 151 17.12 -6.39 -6.15
CA ALA A 151 17.72 -7.72 -6.15
C ALA A 151 17.15 -8.64 -7.25
N TRP A 152 15.84 -8.57 -7.51
CA TRP A 152 15.19 -9.34 -8.58
C TRP A 152 15.51 -8.80 -9.98
N TRP A 153 15.66 -7.49 -10.13
CA TRP A 153 16.06 -6.83 -11.37
C TRP A 153 17.50 -7.19 -11.74
N ASP A 154 18.44 -7.06 -10.80
CA ASP A 154 19.84 -7.46 -10.99
C ASP A 154 19.97 -8.93 -11.40
N ALA A 155 19.18 -9.82 -10.79
CA ALA A 155 19.16 -11.25 -11.11
C ALA A 155 18.59 -11.60 -12.51
N GLN A 156 17.92 -10.66 -13.18
CA GLN A 156 17.43 -10.85 -14.56
C GLN A 156 18.31 -10.16 -15.61
N THR A 157 19.14 -9.21 -15.20
CA THR A 157 20.03 -8.45 -16.09
C THR A 157 21.47 -8.98 -16.13
N LEU A 158 21.80 -9.95 -15.27
CA LEU A 158 23.05 -10.75 -15.27
C LEU A 158 22.79 -12.14 -15.84
#